data_AF-A0A8T0EDJ5-F1
#
_entry.id   AF-A0A8T0EDJ5-F1
#
_cell.length_a   1.000
_cell.length_b   1.000
_cell.length_c   1.000
_cell.angle_alpha   90.00
_cell.angle_beta   90.00
_cell.angle_gamma   90.00
#
_symmetry.space_group_name_H-M   'P 1'
#
loop_
_entity.id
_entity.type
_entity.pdbx_description
1 polymer ?
#
loop_
_entity_poly.entity_id
_entity_poly.type
_entity_poly.pdbx_seq_one_letter_code
_entity_poly.pdbx_strand_id
1 'polypeptide(L)'
;MEKEMRKLLESKGKLTDKQREKQELYLAVLQYTKTETWPVTWKFNASNMTAPEAAQKIFQKTVRCSEHPLSQWLLVVQTNIKREIDTKLKQHSDYQALLPDSSLIERENKLSITDGPDELIIKFTKNKATFISKTILQSLQRFLENVSSELTYTIENILEIFYLIYKSLLPEDSEEICHRLIETHILDPIWSNLIILFRIINISSEYKIMEAMITHKDSDPTKFGFSNQAYIDPEVYRNCTSLLQVIVKSQSMTQKLRCLVDIAKIICGNPSSNQVNPNQRRLGADDLIPLLCYIIVKSGLPQLSSECFAIEQLFDMKYMFGEEGYALSSFLTALKYIEIRKVIDEEQDEQNTA
;
A
#
# COMPACT_ATOMS: atom_id res chain seq x y z
N MET A 1 -11.89 -26.72 17.88
CA MET A 1 -10.86 -26.67 18.94
C MET A 1 -10.12 -27.99 19.16
N GLU A 2 -10.60 -29.00 19.91
CA GLU A 2 -9.78 -30.20 20.22
C GLU A 2 -9.38 -31.06 19.00
N LYS A 3 -10.22 -31.10 17.96
CA LYS A 3 -9.92 -31.86 16.74
C LYS A 3 -8.90 -31.17 15.82
N GLU A 4 -8.90 -29.84 15.79
CA GLU A 4 -7.86 -29.04 15.12
C GLU A 4 -6.55 -29.07 15.90
N MET A 5 -6.62 -29.05 17.24
CA MET A 5 -5.50 -29.25 18.15
C MET A 5 -4.77 -30.57 17.88
N ARG A 6 -5.49 -31.68 17.65
CA ARG A 6 -4.86 -32.95 17.25
C ARG A 6 -4.17 -32.84 15.90
N LYS A 7 -4.80 -32.24 14.88
CA LYS A 7 -4.15 -32.03 13.58
C LYS A 7 -2.89 -31.14 13.64
N LEU A 8 -2.88 -30.11 14.48
CA LEU A 8 -1.77 -29.17 14.63
C LEU A 8 -0.60 -29.75 15.46
N LEU A 9 -0.89 -30.67 16.38
CA LEU A 9 0.10 -31.40 17.19
C LEU A 9 0.58 -32.71 16.51
N GLU A 10 -0.22 -33.32 15.63
CA GLU A 10 0.08 -34.59 14.95
C GLU A 10 0.94 -34.44 13.69
N SER A 11 1.43 -33.25 13.35
CA SER A 11 2.43 -33.10 12.27
C SER A 11 3.76 -33.73 12.69
N LYS A 12 3.94 -35.01 12.40
CA LYS A 12 5.08 -35.90 12.77
C LYS A 12 6.44 -35.51 12.15
N GLY A 13 6.70 -34.24 11.86
CA GLY A 13 8.00 -33.73 11.42
C GLY A 13 8.72 -32.95 12.52
N LYS A 14 10.04 -32.72 12.38
CA LYS A 14 10.75 -31.71 13.17
C LYS A 14 10.11 -30.35 12.85
N LEU A 15 9.30 -29.83 13.77
CA LEU A 15 8.72 -28.48 13.66
C LEU A 15 9.84 -27.45 13.51
N THR A 16 9.66 -26.51 12.58
CA THR A 16 10.57 -25.36 12.46
C THR A 16 10.45 -24.47 13.70
N ASP A 17 11.46 -23.63 13.96
CA ASP A 17 11.45 -22.71 15.11
C ASP A 17 10.20 -21.83 15.13
N LYS A 18 9.83 -21.28 13.95
CA LYS A 18 8.61 -20.48 13.79
C LYS A 18 7.32 -21.25 14.08
N GLN A 19 7.25 -22.54 13.72
CA GLN A 19 6.08 -23.37 14.02
C GLN A 19 5.96 -23.69 15.51
N ARG A 20 7.10 -23.89 16.20
CA ARG A 20 7.12 -24.09 17.65
C ARG A 20 6.66 -22.83 18.38
N GLU A 21 7.19 -21.67 18.00
CA GLU A 21 6.78 -20.38 18.56
C GLU A 21 5.27 -20.15 18.40
N LYS A 22 4.72 -20.43 17.20
CA LYS A 22 3.28 -20.36 16.95
C LYS A 22 2.47 -21.28 17.86
N GLN A 23 2.92 -22.53 18.05
CA GLN A 23 2.25 -23.50 18.93
C GLN A 23 2.28 -23.05 20.39
N GLU A 24 3.43 -22.56 20.86
CA GLU A 24 3.59 -22.04 22.22
C GLU A 24 2.68 -20.83 22.47
N LEU A 25 2.66 -19.87 21.54
CA LEU A 25 1.76 -18.72 21.60
C LEU A 25 0.30 -19.14 21.65
N TYR A 26 -0.12 -20.06 20.77
CA TYR A 26 -1.49 -20.56 20.75
C TYR A 26 -1.89 -21.20 22.08
N LEU A 27 -1.03 -22.05 22.66
CA LEU A 27 -1.28 -22.69 23.94
C LEU A 27 -1.39 -21.68 25.08
N ALA A 28 -0.51 -20.66 25.09
CA ALA A 28 -0.55 -19.59 26.08
C ALA A 28 -1.87 -18.80 26.01
N VAL A 29 -2.32 -18.43 24.80
CA VAL A 29 -3.59 -17.71 24.63
C VAL A 29 -4.79 -18.60 24.99
N LEU A 30 -4.76 -19.89 24.65
CA LEU A 30 -5.82 -20.82 25.03
C LEU A 30 -5.91 -20.98 26.56
N GLN A 31 -4.78 -21.03 27.25
CA GLN A 31 -4.75 -21.08 28.71
C GLN A 31 -5.28 -19.78 29.33
N TYR A 32 -4.88 -18.62 28.79
CA TYR A 32 -5.37 -17.31 29.21
C TYR A 32 -6.90 -17.16 29.04
N THR A 33 -7.42 -17.55 27.88
CA THR A 33 -8.86 -17.43 27.56
C THR A 33 -9.74 -18.32 28.44
N LYS A 34 -9.23 -19.44 28.95
CA LYS A 34 -9.94 -20.29 29.93
C LYS A 34 -10.10 -19.63 31.30
N THR A 35 -9.21 -18.72 31.67
CA THR A 35 -9.28 -17.99 32.95
C THR A 35 -10.14 -16.73 32.87
N GLU A 36 -10.49 -16.30 31.65
CA GLU A 36 -11.26 -15.09 31.41
C GLU A 36 -12.77 -15.33 31.40
N THR A 37 -13.53 -14.42 32.00
CA THR A 37 -15.00 -14.50 32.06
C THR A 37 -15.69 -13.66 30.99
N TRP A 38 -14.98 -12.68 30.41
CA TRP A 38 -15.55 -11.78 29.41
C TRP A 38 -16.09 -12.48 28.15
N PRO A 39 -15.49 -13.58 27.62
CA PRO A 39 -16.03 -14.27 26.45
C PRO A 39 -17.44 -14.85 26.68
N VAL A 40 -17.72 -15.27 27.92
CA VAL A 40 -19.05 -15.77 28.30
C VAL A 40 -20.05 -14.62 28.32
N THR A 41 -19.70 -13.51 28.97
CA THR A 41 -20.56 -12.31 28.99
C THR A 41 -20.75 -11.69 27.61
N TRP A 42 -19.77 -11.84 26.71
CA TRP A 42 -19.83 -11.36 25.33
C TRP A 42 -20.96 -12.02 24.54
N LYS A 43 -21.14 -13.34 24.65
CA LYS A 43 -22.20 -14.06 23.93
C LYS A 43 -23.61 -13.56 24.25
N PHE A 44 -23.83 -13.04 25.46
CA PHE A 44 -25.11 -12.44 25.87
C PHE A 44 -25.30 -11.02 25.32
N ASN A 45 -24.21 -10.27 25.10
CA ASN A 45 -24.25 -8.87 24.68
C ASN A 45 -24.12 -8.68 23.15
N ALA A 46 -23.66 -9.69 22.43
CA ALA A 46 -23.32 -9.61 21.01
C ALA A 46 -24.51 -9.79 20.05
N SER A 47 -25.71 -10.15 20.55
CA SER A 47 -26.86 -10.56 19.73
C SER A 47 -27.33 -9.55 18.68
N ASN A 48 -26.99 -8.26 18.85
CA ASN A 48 -27.41 -7.16 17.98
C ASN A 48 -26.23 -6.44 17.27
N MET A 49 -24.99 -6.95 17.36
CA MET A 49 -23.82 -6.28 16.75
C MET A 49 -23.61 -6.70 15.30
N THR A 50 -23.20 -5.75 14.46
CA THR A 50 -22.74 -6.07 13.10
C THR A 50 -21.37 -6.76 13.13
N ALA A 51 -21.02 -7.49 12.07
CA ALA A 51 -19.71 -8.14 11.95
C ALA A 51 -18.52 -7.17 12.15
N PRO A 52 -18.51 -5.95 11.56
CA PRO A 52 -17.46 -4.96 11.81
C PRO A 52 -17.34 -4.56 13.28
N GLU A 53 -18.47 -4.28 13.94
CA GLU A 53 -18.50 -3.85 15.33
C GLU A 53 -18.01 -4.96 16.27
N ALA A 54 -18.47 -6.19 16.05
CA ALA A 54 -18.10 -7.33 16.87
C ALA A 54 -16.59 -7.63 16.74
N ALA A 55 -16.09 -7.73 15.51
CA ALA A 55 -14.67 -7.97 15.24
C ALA A 55 -13.79 -6.87 15.86
N GLN A 56 -14.15 -5.60 15.65
CA GLN A 56 -13.37 -4.48 16.17
C GLN A 56 -13.33 -4.45 17.71
N LYS A 57 -14.46 -4.70 18.37
CA LYS A 57 -14.51 -4.72 19.84
C LYS A 57 -13.73 -5.89 20.44
N ILE A 58 -13.85 -7.11 19.90
CA ILE A 58 -13.09 -8.28 20.35
C ILE A 58 -11.59 -8.05 20.15
N PHE A 59 -11.22 -7.55 18.96
CA PHE A 59 -9.83 -7.26 18.63
C PHE A 59 -9.25 -6.21 19.57
N GLN A 60 -9.93 -5.07 19.76
CA GLN A 60 -9.52 -4.02 20.69
C GLN A 60 -9.42 -4.52 22.13
N LYS A 61 -10.36 -5.34 22.59
CA LYS A 61 -10.34 -5.91 23.95
C LYS A 61 -9.11 -6.80 24.15
N THR A 62 -8.76 -7.57 23.12
CA THR A 62 -7.56 -8.43 23.11
C THR A 62 -6.30 -7.57 23.17
N VAL A 63 -6.06 -6.73 22.16
CA VAL A 63 -4.79 -6.00 22.00
C VAL A 63 -4.54 -4.94 23.08
N ARG A 64 -5.59 -4.41 23.73
CA ARG A 64 -5.43 -3.46 24.85
C ARG A 64 -5.05 -4.11 26.18
N CYS A 65 -5.16 -5.43 26.29
CA CYS A 65 -4.81 -6.14 27.52
C CYS A 65 -3.31 -6.46 27.54
N SER A 66 -2.55 -5.85 28.47
CA SER A 66 -1.11 -6.05 28.62
C SER A 66 -0.71 -7.47 29.03
N GLU A 67 -1.60 -8.18 29.72
CA GLU A 67 -1.37 -9.55 30.21
C GLU A 67 -1.76 -10.61 29.17
N HIS A 68 -2.45 -10.23 28.10
CA HIS A 68 -2.89 -11.17 27.09
C HIS A 68 -1.68 -11.62 26.25
N PRO A 69 -1.38 -12.93 26.14
CA PRO A 69 -0.16 -13.40 25.48
C PRO A 69 -0.03 -12.97 24.03
N LEU A 70 -1.15 -12.91 23.28
CA LEU A 70 -1.18 -12.39 21.91
C LEU A 70 -0.74 -10.92 21.83
N SER A 71 -1.12 -10.10 22.81
CA SER A 71 -0.82 -8.67 22.84
C SER A 71 0.65 -8.43 23.18
N GLN A 72 1.20 -9.21 24.10
CA GLN A 72 2.63 -9.19 24.42
C GLN A 72 3.46 -9.61 23.21
N TRP A 73 3.06 -10.69 22.53
CA TRP A 73 3.75 -11.18 21.34
C TRP A 73 3.68 -10.17 20.19
N LEU A 74 2.49 -9.60 19.92
CA LEU A 74 2.29 -8.53 18.94
C LEU A 74 3.25 -7.35 19.18
N LEU A 75 3.36 -6.90 20.44
CA LEU A 75 4.24 -5.80 20.81
C LEU A 75 5.71 -6.15 20.55
N VAL A 76 6.14 -7.36 20.87
CA VAL A 76 7.52 -7.82 20.62
C VAL A 76 7.84 -7.84 19.14
N VAL A 77 6.97 -8.44 18.32
CA VAL A 77 7.16 -8.54 16.86
C VAL A 77 7.18 -7.16 16.22
N GLN A 78 6.21 -6.30 16.52
CA GLN A 78 6.18 -4.93 16.01
C GLN A 78 7.44 -4.16 16.39
N THR A 79 7.91 -4.30 17.64
CA THR A 79 9.13 -3.62 18.11
C THR A 79 10.38 -4.14 17.39
N ASN A 80 10.46 -5.44 17.12
CA ASN A 80 11.58 -6.05 16.42
C ASN A 80 11.64 -5.58 14.95
N ILE A 81 10.54 -5.71 14.21
CA ILE A 81 10.45 -5.28 12.82
C ILE A 81 10.75 -3.78 12.71
N LYS A 82 10.17 -2.96 13.60
CA LYS A 82 10.44 -1.52 13.65
C LYS A 82 11.93 -1.24 13.86
N ARG A 83 12.57 -1.93 14.81
CA ARG A 83 14.00 -1.74 15.10
C ARG A 83 14.87 -2.08 13.89
N GLU A 84 14.54 -3.14 13.15
CA GLU A 84 15.27 -3.54 11.95
C GLU A 84 15.15 -2.51 10.83
N ILE A 85 13.93 -2.06 10.54
CA ILE A 85 13.64 -1.00 9.57
C ILE A 85 14.39 0.29 9.96
N ASP A 86 14.29 0.72 11.22
CA ASP A 86 14.93 1.94 11.71
C ASP A 86 16.46 1.86 11.61
N THR A 87 17.03 0.68 11.90
CA THR A 87 18.46 0.44 11.79
C THR A 87 18.92 0.53 10.34
N LYS A 88 18.16 -0.07 9.41
CA LYS A 88 18.47 0.00 7.99
C LYS A 88 18.32 1.41 7.43
N LEU A 89 17.30 2.15 7.81
CA LEU A 89 17.14 3.55 7.41
C LEU A 89 18.32 4.41 7.87
N LYS A 90 18.74 4.26 9.13
CA LYS A 90 19.90 5.01 9.65
C LYS A 90 21.18 4.74 8.86
N GLN A 91 21.38 3.49 8.42
CA GLN A 91 22.52 3.10 7.57
C GLN A 91 22.50 3.77 6.19
N HIS A 92 21.33 4.18 5.69
CA HIS A 92 21.13 4.75 4.36
C HIS A 92 20.50 6.16 4.41
N SER A 93 20.88 6.96 5.42
CA SER A 93 20.37 8.33 5.59
C SER A 93 20.77 9.29 4.47
N ASP A 94 21.89 9.02 3.81
CA ASP A 94 22.34 9.68 2.58
C ASP A 94 21.33 9.49 1.44
N TYR A 95 20.79 8.28 1.25
CA TYR A 95 19.77 8.02 0.22
C TYR A 95 18.43 8.67 0.54
N GLN A 96 18.07 8.81 1.82
CA GLN A 96 16.85 9.50 2.24
C GLN A 96 16.85 10.97 1.80
N ALA A 97 18.00 11.64 1.88
CA ALA A 97 18.15 13.03 1.46
C ALA A 97 18.02 13.22 -0.06
N LEU A 98 18.13 12.13 -0.83
CA LEU A 98 18.01 12.13 -2.29
C LEU A 98 16.60 11.81 -2.78
N LEU A 99 15.64 11.58 -1.89
CA LEU A 99 14.28 11.24 -2.28
C LEU A 99 13.56 12.45 -2.91
N PRO A 100 12.91 12.29 -4.07
CA PRO A 100 12.27 13.42 -4.74
C PRO A 100 10.99 13.87 -4.03
N ASP A 101 10.73 15.16 -4.05
CA ASP A 101 9.50 15.73 -3.50
C ASP A 101 8.88 16.80 -4.41
N SER A 102 7.67 17.22 -4.07
CA SER A 102 6.95 18.25 -4.84
C SER A 102 7.70 19.58 -4.87
N SER A 103 8.56 19.86 -3.87
CA SER A 103 9.36 21.09 -3.84
C SER A 103 10.51 21.07 -4.85
N LEU A 104 11.07 19.89 -5.15
CA LEU A 104 12.08 19.74 -6.20
C LEU A 104 11.49 20.01 -7.60
N ILE A 105 10.24 19.62 -7.83
CA ILE A 105 9.52 19.89 -9.09
C ILE A 105 9.37 21.39 -9.34
N GLU A 106 9.16 22.19 -8.30
CA GLU A 106 9.05 23.65 -8.42
C GLU A 106 10.39 24.35 -8.66
N ARG A 107 11.50 23.76 -8.17
CA ARG A 107 12.84 24.36 -8.25
C ARG A 107 13.59 24.04 -9.53
N GLU A 108 13.35 22.87 -10.10
CA GLU A 108 14.09 22.35 -11.24
C GLU A 108 13.29 22.49 -12.54
N ASN A 109 13.90 23.14 -13.54
CA ASN A 109 13.29 23.31 -14.85
C ASN A 109 13.64 22.16 -15.81
N LYS A 110 14.70 21.40 -15.53
CA LYS A 110 15.14 20.26 -16.33
C LYS A 110 15.85 19.23 -15.47
N LEU A 111 15.46 17.98 -15.65
CA LEU A 111 16.08 16.81 -15.03
C LEU A 111 16.55 15.90 -16.17
N SER A 112 17.66 15.18 -15.98
CA SER A 112 18.00 14.06 -16.86
C SER A 112 18.50 12.90 -16.03
N ILE A 113 18.00 11.71 -16.34
CA ILE A 113 18.28 10.48 -15.62
C ILE A 113 19.01 9.53 -16.56
N THR A 114 20.13 8.99 -16.11
CA THR A 114 20.87 7.96 -16.85
C THR A 114 20.92 6.71 -16.00
N ASP A 115 20.28 5.65 -16.51
CA ASP A 115 20.19 4.35 -15.86
C ASP A 115 21.35 3.47 -16.34
N GLY A 116 22.52 3.62 -15.71
CA GLY A 116 23.73 2.85 -16.03
C GLY A 116 23.67 1.43 -15.45
N PRO A 117 24.58 0.52 -15.83
CA PRO A 117 24.57 -0.86 -15.35
C PRO A 117 24.74 -0.96 -13.82
N ASP A 118 25.63 -0.15 -13.24
CA ASP A 118 25.99 -0.22 -11.81
C ASP A 118 25.47 0.97 -10.99
N GLU A 119 25.16 2.08 -11.65
CA GLU A 119 24.79 3.34 -11.00
C GLU A 119 23.64 4.02 -11.73
N LEU A 120 22.73 4.61 -10.94
CA LEU A 120 21.76 5.58 -11.40
C LEU A 120 22.36 6.98 -11.25
N ILE A 121 22.42 7.73 -12.35
CA ILE A 121 22.98 9.07 -12.39
C ILE A 121 21.84 10.07 -12.56
N ILE A 122 21.72 11.00 -11.63
CA ILE A 122 20.72 12.06 -11.65
C ILE A 122 21.44 13.39 -11.85
N LYS A 123 21.09 14.11 -12.91
CA LYS A 123 21.64 15.44 -13.20
C LYS A 123 20.54 16.48 -13.08
N PHE A 124 20.76 17.44 -12.18
CA PHE A 124 19.92 18.60 -11.99
C PHE A 124 20.48 19.81 -12.75
N THR A 125 19.64 20.79 -13.05
CA THR A 125 20.03 21.96 -13.88
C THR A 125 21.16 22.78 -13.25
N LYS A 126 21.21 22.85 -11.91
CA LYS A 126 22.12 23.72 -11.15
C LYS A 126 23.09 22.97 -10.22
N ASN A 127 22.91 21.66 -10.01
CA ASN A 127 23.69 20.87 -9.06
C ASN A 127 24.59 19.84 -9.74
N LYS A 128 25.62 19.40 -9.00
CA LYS A 128 26.46 18.26 -9.40
C LYS A 128 25.59 17.01 -9.59
N ALA A 129 26.01 16.16 -10.51
CA ALA A 129 25.39 14.85 -10.69
C ALA A 129 25.43 14.05 -9.39
N THR A 130 24.31 13.45 -9.04
CA THR A 130 24.19 12.52 -7.92
C THR A 130 24.30 11.09 -8.46
N PHE A 131 25.07 10.27 -7.75
CA PHE A 131 25.31 8.87 -8.10
C PHE A 131 24.68 7.97 -7.04
N ILE A 132 23.88 7.01 -7.48
CA ILE A 132 23.16 6.08 -6.62
C ILE A 132 23.59 4.67 -7.01
N SER A 133 24.27 3.97 -6.10
CA SER A 133 24.75 2.61 -6.37
C SER A 133 23.62 1.60 -6.41
N LYS A 134 23.52 0.82 -7.51
CA LYS A 134 22.50 -0.22 -7.67
C LYS A 134 22.71 -1.43 -6.77
N THR A 135 23.94 -1.72 -6.36
CA THR A 135 24.24 -2.83 -5.44
C THR A 135 23.60 -2.58 -4.07
N ILE A 136 23.62 -1.33 -3.60
CA ILE A 136 22.93 -0.91 -2.37
C ILE A 136 21.42 -1.04 -2.53
N LEU A 137 20.84 -0.59 -3.66
CA LEU A 137 19.41 -0.73 -3.94
C LEU A 137 18.97 -2.20 -3.95
N GLN A 138 19.74 -3.09 -4.60
CA GLN A 138 19.48 -4.53 -4.61
C GLN A 138 19.60 -5.17 -3.22
N SER A 139 20.57 -4.72 -2.40
CA SER A 139 20.70 -5.20 -1.02
C SER A 139 19.50 -4.77 -0.17
N LEU A 140 19.00 -3.55 -0.36
CA LEU A 140 17.82 -3.04 0.32
C LEU A 140 16.55 -3.73 -0.16
N GLN A 141 16.46 -4.04 -1.46
CA GLN A 141 15.34 -4.80 -2.02
C GLN A 141 15.23 -6.18 -1.37
N ARG A 142 16.33 -6.95 -1.30
CA ARG A 142 16.34 -8.26 -0.62
C ARG A 142 15.96 -8.15 0.87
N PHE A 143 16.41 -7.09 1.53
CA PHE A 143 16.01 -6.82 2.91
C PHE A 143 14.50 -6.59 3.02
N LEU A 144 13.92 -5.76 2.14
CA LEU A 144 12.49 -5.50 2.12
C LEU A 144 11.66 -6.73 1.75
N GLU A 145 12.11 -7.56 0.81
CA GLU A 145 11.46 -8.83 0.47
C GLU A 145 11.36 -9.76 1.71
N ASN A 146 12.42 -9.82 2.51
CA ASN A 146 12.41 -10.56 3.77
C ASN A 146 11.44 -9.95 4.80
N VAL A 147 11.46 -8.61 4.96
CA VAL A 147 10.55 -7.90 5.87
C VAL A 147 9.09 -8.09 5.46
N SER A 148 8.77 -7.96 4.16
CA SER A 148 7.42 -8.20 3.64
C SER A 148 6.98 -9.63 3.89
N SER A 149 7.84 -10.62 3.63
CA SER A 149 7.54 -12.03 3.92
C SER A 149 7.29 -12.27 5.41
N GLU A 150 8.07 -11.64 6.29
CA GLU A 150 7.88 -11.72 7.74
C GLU A 150 6.58 -11.05 8.19
N LEU A 151 6.22 -9.89 7.62
CA LEU A 151 4.95 -9.21 7.88
C LEU A 151 3.77 -10.07 7.46
N THR A 152 3.76 -10.62 6.24
CA THR A 152 2.71 -11.52 5.76
C THR A 152 2.58 -12.74 6.67
N TYR A 153 3.69 -13.40 6.99
CA TYR A 153 3.70 -14.55 7.89
C TYR A 153 3.14 -14.22 9.28
N THR A 154 3.49 -13.06 9.81
CA THR A 154 3.02 -12.56 11.11
C THR A 154 1.52 -12.33 11.09
N ILE A 155 1.01 -11.61 10.08
CA ILE A 155 -0.42 -11.31 9.90
C ILE A 155 -1.22 -12.61 9.81
N GLU A 156 -0.80 -13.56 8.95
CA GLU A 156 -1.50 -14.83 8.76
C GLU A 156 -1.52 -15.67 10.05
N ASN A 157 -0.39 -15.74 10.76
CA ASN A 157 -0.31 -16.47 12.02
C ASN A 157 -1.23 -15.90 13.10
N ILE A 158 -1.24 -14.58 13.26
CA ILE A 158 -2.10 -13.93 14.24
C ILE A 158 -3.56 -14.12 13.85
N LEU A 159 -3.89 -13.98 12.56
CA LEU A 159 -5.25 -14.19 12.08
C LEU A 159 -5.73 -15.62 12.39
N GLU A 160 -4.91 -16.63 12.12
CA GLU A 160 -5.23 -18.01 12.47
C GLU A 160 -5.44 -18.19 13.98
N ILE A 161 -4.51 -17.72 14.82
CA ILE A 161 -4.64 -17.84 16.28
C ILE A 161 -5.90 -17.11 16.77
N PHE A 162 -6.08 -15.86 16.35
CA PHE A 162 -7.21 -15.01 16.71
C PHE A 162 -8.54 -15.66 16.32
N TYR A 163 -8.63 -16.16 15.09
CA TYR A 163 -9.84 -16.81 14.59
C TYR A 163 -10.09 -18.15 15.30
N LEU A 164 -9.08 -18.99 15.52
CA LEU A 164 -9.25 -20.25 16.26
C LEU A 164 -9.85 -20.05 17.66
N ILE A 165 -9.50 -18.95 18.32
CA ILE A 165 -9.98 -18.61 19.66
C ILE A 165 -11.37 -17.95 19.59
N TYR A 166 -11.53 -16.95 18.74
CA TYR A 166 -12.67 -16.05 18.77
C TYR A 166 -13.74 -16.33 17.71
N LYS A 167 -13.55 -17.33 16.83
CA LYS A 167 -14.53 -17.72 15.80
C LYS A 167 -15.93 -17.93 16.37
N SER A 168 -16.05 -18.53 17.55
CA SER A 168 -17.37 -18.76 18.18
C SER A 168 -18.05 -17.51 18.74
N LEU A 169 -17.35 -16.37 18.76
CA LEU A 169 -17.81 -15.06 19.23
C LEU A 169 -18.03 -14.07 18.08
N LEU A 170 -17.59 -14.43 16.86
CA LEU A 170 -17.62 -13.59 15.67
C LEU A 170 -18.76 -14.04 14.74
N PRO A 171 -19.46 -13.11 14.07
CA PRO A 171 -20.33 -13.42 12.94
C PRO A 171 -19.57 -14.09 11.78
N GLU A 172 -20.28 -14.84 10.92
CA GLU A 172 -19.68 -15.66 9.86
C GLU A 172 -18.80 -14.85 8.88
N ASP A 173 -19.17 -13.63 8.53
CA ASP A 173 -18.46 -12.77 7.56
C ASP A 173 -17.35 -11.89 8.18
N SER A 174 -16.84 -12.25 9.36
CA SER A 174 -15.88 -11.41 10.09
C SER A 174 -14.42 -11.62 9.71
N GLU A 175 -14.09 -12.64 8.91
CA GLU A 175 -12.70 -13.05 8.66
C GLU A 175 -11.87 -11.96 7.96
N GLU A 176 -12.37 -11.44 6.83
CA GLU A 176 -11.73 -10.34 6.09
C GLU A 176 -11.61 -9.06 6.96
N ILE A 177 -12.60 -8.80 7.80
CA ILE A 177 -12.58 -7.68 8.74
C ILE A 177 -11.47 -7.87 9.77
N CYS A 178 -11.33 -9.07 10.33
CA CYS A 178 -10.27 -9.40 11.28
C CYS A 178 -8.89 -9.29 10.62
N HIS A 179 -8.75 -9.75 9.37
CA HIS A 179 -7.52 -9.59 8.60
C HIS A 179 -7.12 -8.12 8.52
N ARG A 180 -8.03 -7.24 8.05
CA ARG A 180 -7.78 -5.79 7.96
C ARG A 180 -7.41 -5.16 9.31
N LEU A 181 -8.08 -5.57 10.39
CA LEU A 181 -7.78 -5.05 11.74
C LEU A 181 -6.38 -5.44 12.22
N ILE A 182 -5.98 -6.70 12.01
CA ILE A 182 -4.65 -7.22 12.37
C ILE A 182 -3.57 -6.56 11.53
N GLU A 183 -3.78 -6.51 10.21
CA GLU A 183 -2.89 -5.86 9.25
C GLU A 183 -2.65 -4.39 9.62
N THR A 184 -3.73 -3.63 9.83
CA THR A 184 -3.65 -2.22 10.26
C THR A 184 -2.87 -2.07 11.57
N HIS A 185 -3.12 -2.96 12.54
CA HIS A 185 -2.45 -2.90 13.84
C HIS A 185 -0.94 -3.13 13.74
N ILE A 186 -0.49 -3.95 12.79
CA ILE A 186 0.94 -4.26 12.59
C ILE A 186 1.62 -3.23 11.69
N LEU A 187 0.98 -2.82 10.59
CA LEU A 187 1.58 -1.97 9.57
C LEU A 187 1.60 -0.49 9.95
N ASP A 188 0.50 0.06 10.49
CA ASP A 188 0.40 1.50 10.77
C ASP A 188 1.54 2.04 11.65
N PRO A 189 2.00 1.36 12.72
CA PRO A 189 3.08 1.85 13.59
C PRO A 189 4.48 1.88 12.94
N ILE A 190 4.66 1.14 11.84
CA ILE A 190 5.94 1.01 11.12
C ILE A 190 5.90 1.66 9.74
N TRP A 191 4.72 2.00 9.22
CA TRP A 191 4.52 2.48 7.85
C TRP A 191 5.42 3.64 7.49
N SER A 192 5.53 4.66 8.36
CA SER A 192 6.29 5.90 8.07
C SER A 192 7.75 5.62 7.69
N ASN A 193 8.35 4.62 8.31
CA ASN A 193 9.74 4.25 8.07
C ASN A 193 9.84 3.19 6.97
N LEU A 194 8.88 2.26 6.94
CA LEU A 194 8.81 1.25 5.89
C LEU A 194 8.67 1.88 4.49
N ILE A 195 7.78 2.88 4.34
CA ILE A 195 7.58 3.55 3.06
C ILE A 195 8.85 4.26 2.59
N ILE A 196 9.66 4.84 3.48
CA ILE A 196 10.92 5.49 3.09
C ILE A 196 11.88 4.49 2.46
N LEU A 197 11.97 3.25 2.98
CA LEU A 197 12.78 2.21 2.36
C LEU A 197 12.25 1.84 0.97
N PHE A 198 10.93 1.69 0.82
CA PHE A 198 10.31 1.48 -0.49
C PHE A 198 10.62 2.60 -1.47
N ARG A 199 10.61 3.85 -1.00
CA ARG A 199 11.00 5.02 -1.81
C ARG A 199 12.46 4.98 -2.24
N ILE A 200 13.37 4.54 -1.36
CA ILE A 200 14.80 4.41 -1.70
C ILE A 200 15.00 3.36 -2.78
N ILE A 201 14.39 2.18 -2.66
CA ILE A 201 14.56 1.13 -3.68
C ILE A 201 13.92 1.53 -5.02
N ASN A 202 12.82 2.29 -4.97
CA ASN A 202 12.08 2.74 -6.14
C ASN A 202 12.48 4.15 -6.63
N ILE A 203 13.63 4.66 -6.15
CA ILE A 203 14.10 6.02 -6.43
C ILE A 203 14.21 6.31 -7.94
N SER A 204 14.61 5.32 -8.74
CA SER A 204 14.69 5.44 -10.21
C SER A 204 13.32 5.76 -10.82
N SER A 205 12.28 5.04 -10.39
CA SER A 205 10.91 5.27 -10.88
C SER A 205 10.39 6.64 -10.43
N GLU A 206 10.60 7.02 -9.17
CA GLU A 206 10.17 8.34 -8.67
C GLU A 206 10.82 9.48 -9.47
N TYR A 207 12.13 9.38 -9.78
CA TYR A 207 12.81 10.38 -10.60
C TYR A 207 12.29 10.42 -12.03
N LYS A 208 12.07 9.27 -12.68
CA LYS A 208 11.53 9.21 -14.06
C LYS A 208 10.13 9.81 -14.13
N ILE A 209 9.29 9.53 -13.15
CA ILE A 209 7.96 10.14 -13.01
C ILE A 209 8.08 11.64 -12.73
N MET A 210 9.02 12.06 -11.87
CA MET A 210 9.29 13.47 -11.61
C MET A 210 9.72 14.22 -12.88
N GLU A 211 10.53 13.61 -13.74
CA GLU A 211 10.92 14.17 -15.04
C GLU A 211 9.71 14.43 -15.93
N ALA A 212 8.78 13.48 -16.00
CA ALA A 212 7.52 13.63 -16.73
C ALA A 212 6.63 14.72 -16.10
N MET A 213 6.57 14.80 -14.76
CA MET A 213 5.85 15.85 -14.04
C MET A 213 6.38 17.25 -14.37
N ILE A 214 7.70 17.43 -14.42
CA ILE A 214 8.33 18.70 -14.80
C ILE A 214 8.04 19.02 -16.28
N THR A 215 8.22 18.05 -17.16
CA THR A 215 8.09 18.25 -18.61
C THR A 215 6.64 18.56 -19.03
N HIS A 216 5.65 17.95 -18.37
CA HIS A 216 4.23 18.06 -18.73
C HIS A 216 3.41 18.88 -17.73
N LYS A 217 4.09 19.69 -16.89
CA LYS A 217 3.45 20.57 -15.90
C LYS A 217 2.39 21.49 -16.51
N ASP A 218 2.62 21.98 -17.72
CA ASP A 218 1.71 22.91 -18.43
C ASP A 218 0.95 22.26 -19.59
N SER A 219 1.14 20.96 -19.84
CA SER A 219 0.46 20.22 -20.92
C SER A 219 -1.04 20.07 -20.67
N ASP A 220 -1.87 20.13 -21.71
CA ASP A 220 -3.30 19.89 -21.57
C ASP A 220 -3.62 18.37 -21.56
N PRO A 221 -4.87 17.95 -21.29
CA PRO A 221 -5.27 16.55 -21.31
C PRO A 221 -5.04 15.87 -22.66
N THR A 222 -5.08 16.58 -23.79
CA THR A 222 -5.00 15.96 -25.12
C THR A 222 -3.69 15.23 -25.35
N LYS A 223 -2.60 15.70 -24.73
CA LYS A 223 -1.30 15.02 -24.70
C LYS A 223 -1.28 13.67 -23.98
N PHE A 224 -2.37 13.28 -23.33
CA PHE A 224 -2.50 12.01 -22.62
C PHE A 224 -3.48 11.06 -23.32
N GLY A 225 -3.80 11.31 -24.60
CA GLY A 225 -4.70 10.47 -25.40
C GLY A 225 -6.17 10.92 -25.38
N PHE A 226 -6.47 12.11 -24.87
CA PHE A 226 -7.83 12.65 -24.87
C PHE A 226 -8.14 13.42 -26.16
N SER A 227 -9.29 13.13 -26.79
CA SER A 227 -9.66 13.80 -28.05
C SER A 227 -10.15 15.26 -27.91
N ASN A 228 -10.35 15.79 -26.68
CA ASN A 228 -10.91 17.13 -26.43
C ASN A 228 -10.64 17.61 -24.98
N GLN A 229 -10.44 18.91 -24.75
CA GLN A 229 -10.21 19.47 -23.40
C GLN A 229 -11.46 19.46 -22.50
N ALA A 230 -12.66 19.33 -23.08
CA ALA A 230 -13.93 19.27 -22.33
C ALA A 230 -14.12 17.99 -21.50
N TYR A 231 -13.15 17.07 -21.48
CA TYR A 231 -13.26 15.76 -20.84
C TYR A 231 -13.03 15.75 -19.32
N ILE A 232 -12.44 16.80 -18.74
CA ILE A 232 -12.11 16.80 -17.30
C ILE A 232 -12.89 17.88 -16.58
N ASP A 233 -13.88 17.46 -15.81
CA ASP A 233 -14.58 18.32 -14.86
C ASP A 233 -13.58 18.85 -13.80
N PRO A 234 -13.45 20.18 -13.62
CA PRO A 234 -12.59 20.76 -12.59
C PRO A 234 -12.85 20.24 -11.18
N GLU A 235 -14.07 19.83 -10.87
CA GLU A 235 -14.43 19.25 -9.57
C GLU A 235 -13.88 17.82 -9.43
N VAL A 236 -14.03 16.98 -10.45
CA VAL A 236 -13.44 15.63 -10.51
C VAL A 236 -11.93 15.71 -10.31
N TYR A 237 -11.27 16.59 -11.06
CA TYR A 237 -9.83 16.80 -10.93
C TYR A 237 -9.43 17.18 -9.50
N ARG A 238 -10.10 18.18 -8.90
CA ARG A 238 -9.81 18.66 -7.53
C ARG A 238 -10.00 17.56 -6.50
N ASN A 239 -11.07 16.78 -6.61
CA ASN A 239 -11.38 15.69 -5.68
C ASN A 239 -10.31 14.59 -5.78
N CYS A 240 -9.93 14.19 -7.00
CA CYS A 240 -8.87 13.21 -7.21
C CYS A 240 -7.53 13.70 -6.67
N THR A 241 -7.12 14.95 -6.96
CA THR A 241 -5.86 15.52 -6.43
C THR A 241 -5.85 15.56 -4.90
N SER A 242 -6.99 15.89 -4.26
CA SER A 242 -7.12 15.85 -2.80
C SER A 242 -6.89 14.44 -2.25
N LEU A 243 -7.49 13.41 -2.88
CA LEU A 243 -7.32 12.02 -2.48
C LEU A 243 -5.88 11.51 -2.69
N LEU A 244 -5.21 11.93 -3.78
CA LEU A 244 -3.79 11.62 -3.98
C LEU A 244 -2.90 12.20 -2.87
N GLN A 245 -3.19 13.41 -2.40
CA GLN A 245 -2.47 13.99 -1.26
C GLN A 245 -2.73 13.21 0.03
N VAL A 246 -3.96 12.68 0.23
CA VAL A 246 -4.28 11.82 1.37
C VAL A 246 -3.47 10.52 1.30
N ILE A 247 -3.30 9.94 0.11
CA ILE A 247 -2.49 8.73 -0.07
C ILE A 247 -1.07 8.95 0.44
N VAL A 248 -0.38 10.02 0.02
CA VAL A 248 1.02 10.28 0.43
C VAL A 248 1.14 10.64 1.92
N LYS A 249 0.11 11.24 2.54
CA LYS A 249 0.14 11.66 3.96
C LYS A 249 -0.30 10.57 4.93
N SER A 250 -1.16 9.65 4.48
CA SER A 250 -1.70 8.59 5.32
C SER A 250 -0.60 7.63 5.78
N GLN A 251 -0.75 7.09 6.99
CA GLN A 251 0.06 5.97 7.49
C GLN A 251 -0.69 4.64 7.40
N SER A 252 -1.98 4.67 7.06
CA SER A 252 -2.83 3.49 6.98
C SER A 252 -2.92 3.01 5.53
N MET A 253 -2.50 1.75 5.31
CA MET A 253 -2.61 1.08 4.03
C MET A 253 -4.07 0.96 3.56
N THR A 254 -4.99 0.62 4.47
CA THR A 254 -6.43 0.55 4.19
C THR A 254 -6.98 1.89 3.70
N GLN A 255 -6.57 3.01 4.34
CA GLN A 255 -6.99 4.34 3.90
C GLN A 255 -6.43 4.68 2.50
N LYS A 256 -5.18 4.28 2.21
CA LYS A 256 -4.57 4.50 0.89
C LYS A 256 -5.33 3.73 -0.19
N LEU A 257 -5.58 2.43 0.01
CA LEU A 257 -6.36 1.60 -0.91
C LEU A 257 -7.76 2.16 -1.14
N ARG A 258 -8.45 2.59 -0.08
CA ARG A 258 -9.74 3.25 -0.20
C ARG A 258 -9.69 4.49 -1.08
N CYS A 259 -8.66 5.33 -0.91
CA CYS A 259 -8.47 6.52 -1.77
C CYS A 259 -8.24 6.13 -3.24
N LEU A 260 -7.49 5.07 -3.52
CA LEU A 260 -7.30 4.58 -4.89
C LEU A 260 -8.63 4.14 -5.52
N VAL A 261 -9.44 3.39 -4.77
CA VAL A 261 -10.79 2.97 -5.19
C VAL A 261 -11.71 4.16 -5.41
N ASP A 262 -11.73 5.11 -4.47
CA ASP A 262 -12.56 6.31 -4.56
C ASP A 262 -12.18 7.15 -5.79
N ILE A 263 -10.88 7.28 -6.10
CA ILE A 263 -10.43 7.96 -7.34
C ILE A 263 -10.92 7.22 -8.58
N ALA A 264 -10.76 5.89 -8.65
CA ALA A 264 -11.23 5.11 -9.79
C ALA A 264 -12.76 5.24 -9.98
N LYS A 265 -13.54 5.25 -8.89
CA LYS A 265 -15.00 5.45 -8.92
C LYS A 265 -15.40 6.86 -9.36
N ILE A 266 -14.66 7.88 -8.91
CA ILE A 266 -14.87 9.27 -9.33
C ILE A 266 -14.62 9.41 -10.83
N ILE A 267 -13.55 8.79 -11.35
CA ILE A 267 -13.20 8.82 -12.77
C ILE A 267 -14.23 8.08 -13.63
N CYS A 268 -14.54 6.82 -13.31
CA CYS A 268 -15.45 6.00 -14.11
C CYS A 268 -16.92 6.45 -13.99
N GLY A 269 -17.22 7.36 -13.06
CA GLY A 269 -18.57 7.77 -12.72
C GLY A 269 -19.32 6.67 -11.96
N ASN A 270 -20.11 7.07 -10.97
CA ASN A 270 -20.93 6.11 -10.24
C ASN A 270 -22.09 5.67 -11.18
N PRO A 271 -22.27 4.37 -11.49
CA PRO A 271 -23.35 3.92 -12.37
C PRO A 271 -24.75 4.28 -11.86
N SER A 272 -24.87 4.65 -10.57
CA SER A 272 -26.11 5.00 -9.88
C SER A 272 -26.44 6.50 -9.87
N SER A 273 -25.51 7.39 -10.27
CA SER A 273 -25.81 8.84 -10.34
C SER A 273 -26.44 9.18 -11.70
N ASN A 274 -27.76 9.27 -11.73
CA ASN A 274 -28.56 9.72 -12.89
C ASN A 274 -28.40 11.23 -13.21
N GLN A 275 -27.42 11.92 -12.62
CA GLN A 275 -27.08 13.30 -12.96
C GLN A 275 -25.86 13.30 -13.89
N VAL A 276 -26.06 12.86 -15.12
CA VAL A 276 -25.11 13.12 -16.19
C VAL A 276 -25.68 14.29 -16.97
N ASN A 277 -24.98 15.42 -17.00
CA ASN A 277 -25.29 16.47 -17.95
C ASN A 277 -25.36 15.83 -19.35
N PRO A 278 -26.37 16.11 -20.17
CA PRO A 278 -26.54 15.45 -21.47
C PRO A 278 -25.36 15.65 -22.45
N ASN A 279 -24.42 16.55 -22.12
CA ASN A 279 -23.19 16.81 -22.87
C ASN A 279 -21.94 16.10 -22.30
N GLN A 280 -22.04 15.32 -21.21
CA GLN A 280 -20.91 14.58 -20.64
C GLN A 280 -20.89 13.14 -21.14
N ARG A 281 -19.82 12.78 -21.84
CA ARG A 281 -19.50 11.38 -22.18
C ARG A 281 -19.29 10.60 -20.88
N ARG A 282 -19.93 9.42 -20.76
CA ARG A 282 -19.60 8.48 -19.69
C ARG A 282 -18.17 7.99 -19.92
N LEU A 283 -17.27 8.31 -18.99
CA LEU A 283 -15.91 7.82 -18.99
C LEU A 283 -15.93 6.30 -18.79
N GLY A 284 -15.35 5.57 -19.74
CA GLY A 284 -15.29 4.11 -19.71
C GLY A 284 -13.98 3.58 -19.10
N ALA A 285 -13.84 2.26 -19.07
CA ALA A 285 -12.58 1.61 -18.67
C ALA A 285 -11.39 2.02 -19.55
N ASP A 286 -11.64 2.33 -20.82
CA ASP A 286 -10.63 2.78 -21.77
C ASP A 286 -10.13 4.21 -21.48
N ASP A 287 -10.94 5.01 -20.76
CA ASP A 287 -10.61 6.40 -20.40
C ASP A 287 -9.90 6.50 -19.03
N LEU A 288 -9.92 5.43 -18.22
CA LEU A 288 -9.40 5.43 -16.85
C LEU A 288 -7.88 5.65 -16.80
N ILE A 289 -7.10 4.86 -17.54
CA ILE A 289 -5.63 4.92 -17.49
C ILE A 289 -5.10 6.26 -18.05
N PRO A 290 -5.56 6.77 -19.21
CA PRO A 290 -5.26 8.13 -19.66
C PRO A 290 -5.52 9.19 -18.61
N LEU A 291 -6.68 9.12 -17.93
CA LEU A 291 -7.07 10.14 -16.95
C LEU A 291 -6.21 10.07 -15.69
N LEU A 292 -5.93 8.85 -15.22
CA LEU A 292 -4.99 8.63 -14.12
C LEU A 292 -3.61 9.18 -14.46
N CYS A 293 -3.10 8.97 -15.68
CA CYS A 293 -1.81 9.52 -16.10
C CYS A 293 -1.81 11.05 -16.00
N TYR A 294 -2.84 11.71 -16.54
CA TYR A 294 -2.98 13.16 -16.47
C TYR A 294 -3.04 13.66 -15.00
N ILE A 295 -3.92 13.10 -14.18
CA ILE A 295 -4.11 13.54 -12.79
C ILE A 295 -2.83 13.31 -11.97
N ILE A 296 -2.17 12.16 -12.14
CA ILE A 296 -0.92 11.85 -11.44
C ILE A 296 0.17 12.86 -11.83
N VAL A 297 0.38 13.11 -13.13
CA VAL A 297 1.37 14.08 -13.60
C VAL A 297 1.10 15.48 -13.04
N LYS A 298 -0.15 15.93 -13.08
CA LYS A 298 -0.53 17.25 -12.57
C LYS A 298 -0.50 17.36 -11.05
N SER A 299 -0.58 16.25 -10.32
CA SER A 299 -0.50 16.25 -8.86
C SER A 299 0.88 16.63 -8.33
N GLY A 300 1.95 16.39 -9.10
CA GLY A 300 3.33 16.64 -8.65
C GLY A 300 3.75 15.77 -7.46
N LEU A 301 3.20 14.55 -7.36
CA LEU A 301 3.47 13.61 -6.26
C LEU A 301 4.24 12.37 -6.76
N PRO A 302 5.57 12.46 -6.95
CA PRO A 302 6.36 11.33 -7.45
C PRO A 302 6.36 10.14 -6.48
N GLN A 303 6.07 10.37 -5.19
CA GLN A 303 6.00 9.33 -4.16
C GLN A 303 4.89 8.31 -4.40
N LEU A 304 3.88 8.65 -5.21
CA LEU A 304 2.78 7.73 -5.54
C LEU A 304 3.28 6.42 -6.14
N SER A 305 4.39 6.45 -6.89
CA SER A 305 5.01 5.23 -7.42
C SER A 305 5.37 4.24 -6.31
N SER A 306 6.06 4.74 -5.29
CA SER A 306 6.52 3.94 -4.16
C SER A 306 5.39 3.57 -3.21
N GLU A 307 4.37 4.43 -3.06
CA GLU A 307 3.16 4.12 -2.29
C GLU A 307 2.40 2.95 -2.92
N CYS A 308 2.11 3.00 -4.23
CA CYS A 308 1.44 1.90 -4.93
C CYS A 308 2.29 0.63 -4.94
N PHE A 309 3.61 0.75 -5.17
CA PHE A 309 4.50 -0.40 -5.12
C PHE A 309 4.56 -1.03 -3.72
N ALA A 310 4.65 -0.23 -2.65
CA ALA A 310 4.63 -0.76 -1.29
C ALA A 310 3.32 -1.50 -0.97
N ILE A 311 2.18 -0.95 -1.40
CA ILE A 311 0.88 -1.61 -1.25
C ILE A 311 0.87 -2.94 -2.01
N GLU A 312 1.32 -2.99 -3.25
CA GLU A 312 1.40 -4.23 -4.04
C GLU A 312 2.23 -5.32 -3.34
N GLN A 313 3.35 -4.95 -2.71
CA GLN A 313 4.23 -5.91 -2.03
C GLN A 313 3.70 -6.39 -0.67
N LEU A 314 2.78 -5.66 -0.04
CA LEU A 314 2.28 -5.94 1.31
C LEU A 314 0.84 -6.45 1.32
N PHE A 315 0.06 -6.15 0.29
CA PHE A 315 -1.35 -6.50 0.21
C PHE A 315 -1.53 -8.01 -0.05
N ASP A 316 -2.36 -8.67 0.77
CA ASP A 316 -2.62 -10.10 0.61
C ASP A 316 -3.35 -10.36 -0.72
N MET A 317 -2.73 -11.19 -1.57
CA MET A 317 -3.26 -11.59 -2.87
C MET A 317 -4.69 -12.16 -2.80
N LYS A 318 -5.10 -12.73 -1.66
CA LYS A 318 -6.48 -13.23 -1.46
C LYS A 318 -7.53 -12.14 -1.66
N TYR A 319 -7.20 -10.89 -1.35
CA TYR A 319 -8.11 -9.74 -1.48
C TYR A 319 -7.87 -8.91 -2.75
N MET A 320 -6.97 -9.36 -3.63
CA MET A 320 -6.58 -8.65 -4.86
C MET A 320 -7.58 -8.79 -6.01
N PHE A 321 -8.56 -9.68 -5.90
CA PHE A 321 -9.61 -9.86 -6.92
C PHE A 321 -10.80 -8.89 -6.76
N GLY A 322 -10.77 -8.01 -5.74
CA GLY A 322 -11.79 -7.00 -5.49
C GLY A 322 -11.56 -5.66 -6.22
N GLU A 323 -12.36 -4.66 -5.86
CA GLU A 323 -12.23 -3.30 -6.40
C GLU A 323 -10.89 -2.65 -6.01
N GLU A 324 -10.36 -2.98 -4.83
CA GLU A 324 -9.06 -2.54 -4.34
C GLU A 324 -7.92 -2.98 -5.26
N GLY A 325 -7.92 -4.24 -5.68
CA GLY A 325 -6.88 -4.78 -6.55
C GLY A 325 -7.00 -4.26 -7.99
N TYR A 326 -8.22 -4.06 -8.50
CA TYR A 326 -8.43 -3.39 -9.79
C TYR A 326 -7.92 -1.94 -9.78
N ALA A 327 -8.26 -1.18 -8.74
CA ALA A 327 -7.79 0.19 -8.58
C ALA A 327 -6.26 0.24 -8.48
N LEU A 328 -5.66 -0.58 -7.60
CA LEU A 328 -4.20 -0.65 -7.44
C LEU A 328 -3.50 -0.98 -8.78
N SER A 329 -3.99 -2.00 -9.49
CA SER A 329 -3.43 -2.40 -10.80
C SER A 329 -3.53 -1.28 -11.84
N SER A 330 -4.63 -0.53 -11.85
CA SER A 330 -4.83 0.61 -12.74
C SER A 330 -3.84 1.74 -12.44
N PHE A 331 -3.61 2.03 -11.16
CA PHE A 331 -2.61 3.02 -10.74
C PHE A 331 -1.19 2.60 -11.09
N LEU A 332 -0.80 1.35 -10.81
CA LEU A 332 0.50 0.80 -11.18
C LEU A 332 0.73 0.88 -12.70
N THR A 333 -0.30 0.57 -13.49
CA THR A 333 -0.26 0.68 -14.96
C THR A 333 -0.05 2.13 -15.40
N ALA A 334 -0.82 3.07 -14.85
CA ALA A 334 -0.68 4.50 -15.18
C ALA A 334 0.71 5.05 -14.79
N LEU A 335 1.19 4.73 -13.59
CA LEU A 335 2.53 5.10 -13.12
C LEU A 335 3.61 4.52 -14.05
N LYS A 336 3.45 3.27 -14.48
CA LYS A 336 4.40 2.66 -15.40
C LYS A 336 4.39 3.33 -16.76
N TYR A 337 3.23 3.70 -17.29
CA TYR A 337 3.09 4.45 -18.54
C TYR A 337 3.76 5.82 -18.48
N ILE A 338 3.64 6.52 -17.35
CA ILE A 338 4.35 7.78 -17.12
C ILE A 338 5.86 7.53 -17.07
N GLU A 339 6.33 6.51 -16.35
CA GLU A 339 7.75 6.18 -16.20
C GLU A 339 8.44 5.91 -17.54
N ILE A 340 7.77 5.19 -18.45
CA ILE A 340 8.30 4.84 -19.79
C ILE A 340 7.82 5.80 -20.89
N ARG A 341 7.12 6.89 -20.51
CA ARG A 341 6.61 7.96 -21.37
C ARG A 341 5.70 7.56 -22.54
N LYS A 342 5.16 6.34 -22.55
CA LYS A 342 4.33 5.82 -23.65
C LYS A 342 3.14 6.73 -23.98
N VAL A 343 2.39 7.15 -22.97
CA VAL A 343 1.17 7.96 -23.18
C VAL A 343 1.48 9.42 -23.53
N ILE A 344 2.74 9.83 -23.41
CA ILE A 344 3.13 11.25 -23.32
C ILE A 344 3.95 11.69 -24.55
N ASP A 345 4.73 10.79 -25.14
CA ASP A 345 5.64 11.05 -26.26
C ASP A 345 5.15 10.47 -27.60
N GLU A 346 3.94 9.88 -27.66
CA GLU A 346 3.37 9.22 -28.85
C GLU A 346 3.28 10.12 -30.11
N GLU A 347 3.37 11.45 -29.99
CA GLU A 347 3.40 12.37 -31.14
C GLU A 347 4.77 12.49 -31.84
N GLN A 348 5.88 12.00 -31.26
CA GLN A 348 7.21 12.13 -31.90
C GLN A 348 7.55 11.03 -32.90
N ASP A 349 6.88 9.87 -32.84
CA ASP A 349 7.19 8.74 -33.74
C ASP A 349 6.46 8.82 -35.09
N GLU A 350 5.29 9.45 -35.16
CA GLU A 350 4.55 9.61 -36.44
C GLU A 350 5.15 10.70 -37.36
N GLN A 351 5.90 11.68 -36.82
CA GLN A 351 6.57 12.70 -37.64
C GLN A 351 7.95 12.28 -38.18
N ASN A 352 8.52 11.19 -37.69
CA ASN A 352 9.81 10.66 -38.17
C ASN A 352 9.65 9.50 -39.18
N THR A 353 8.42 9.15 -39.56
CA THR A 353 8.14 8.10 -40.57
C THR A 353 7.41 8.58 -41.82
N ALA A 354 7.28 9.90 -42.04
CA ALA A 354 6.72 10.48 -43.26
C ALA A 354 7.78 11.14 -44.16
#